data_AF-A0A3C1THR9-F1
#
_entry.id   AF-A0A3C1THR9-F1
#
_cell.length_a   1.000
_cell.length_b   1.000
_cell.length_c   1.000
_cell.angle_alpha   90.00
_cell.angle_beta   90.00
_cell.angle_gamma   90.00
#
_symmetry.space_group_name_H-M   'P 1'
#
loop_
_entity.id
_entity.type
_entity.pdbx_description
1 polymer ?
#
loop_
_entity_poly.entity_id
_entity_poly.type
_entity_poly.pdbx_seq_one_letter_code
_entity_poly.pdbx_strand_id
1 'polypeptide(L)'
;GAFYQKPDGKFNYYASERWLPSNQVTHIAQGEDGSVLVLTDKGLGKIMFTKMTLQEKATFYEKQVRTRHIRDGFNGTLGRMKNGNLATGTLQDSDNDGLWTCMYLGGQIFRYAATKDPQALQNCRESLDAMERLYDINKIPGFPSRSYERTGYKYEDKPWRRTDDPEWDWKSTTSSDEVIGHIFAFGAMAELIDDKDLKSRSIALIDTLMSHIIKNDMYLVDWDGKPTLWGKWHPDYVNNFPINVGDRKLNSSNITAMLQTAYHFTKKEKYKAKAFELMKKHGYYENLMRPMKIIGQAPGNSSDWSKMLSGDWNHSDDEMYYMGYWGLYRYAFNDTLKANYKKAIVDHWQFERPEKDGLWNILTAITGIQDFDLEESVWYLQEYPLDMIDWTVKNSHRKDIELLPPNFIEQTTKEVLPPDELGIIRHNNSRFILDRNGRGSSEMSAGDIWLLPYWTGRYLGVISGATTNTVKK
;
A
#
# COMPACT_ATOMS: atom_id res chain seq x y z
N GLY A 1 -12.74 25.01 -12.79
CA GLY A 1 -13.51 24.22 -11.80
C GLY A 1 -14.46 25.14 -11.06
N ALA A 2 -15.20 24.58 -10.11
CA ALA A 2 -16.08 25.31 -9.20
C ALA A 2 -15.50 25.27 -7.77
N PHE A 3 -15.60 26.37 -7.04
CA PHE A 3 -15.14 26.48 -5.66
C PHE A 3 -16.34 26.59 -4.72
N TYR A 4 -16.28 25.89 -3.59
CA TYR A 4 -17.19 26.07 -2.47
C TYR A 4 -16.42 26.63 -1.29
N GLN A 5 -16.75 27.85 -0.85
CA GLN A 5 -16.15 28.44 0.33
C GLN A 5 -16.80 27.86 1.59
N LYS A 6 -15.98 27.24 2.44
CA LYS A 6 -16.39 26.70 3.72
C LYS A 6 -16.53 27.83 4.77
N PRO A 7 -17.26 27.60 5.88
CA PRO A 7 -17.40 28.58 6.96
C PRO A 7 -16.07 29.02 7.61
N ASP A 8 -15.03 28.18 7.55
CA ASP A 8 -13.69 28.47 8.04
C ASP A 8 -12.84 29.32 7.06
N GLY A 9 -13.42 29.71 5.92
CA GLY A 9 -12.75 30.48 4.87
C GLY A 9 -11.91 29.64 3.90
N LYS A 10 -11.73 28.34 4.14
CA LYS A 10 -11.07 27.42 3.19
C LYS A 10 -12.03 27.05 2.06
N PHE A 11 -11.51 26.37 1.03
CA PHE A 11 -12.30 25.97 -0.13
C PHE A 11 -12.34 24.45 -0.31
N ASN A 12 -13.46 23.96 -0.82
CA ASN A 12 -13.50 22.71 -1.57
C ASN A 12 -13.46 23.04 -3.07
N TYR A 13 -12.75 22.25 -3.86
CA TYR A 13 -12.52 22.47 -5.28
C TYR A 13 -13.02 21.31 -6.15
N TYR A 14 -14.08 21.58 -6.91
CA TYR A 14 -14.69 20.62 -7.84
C TYR A 14 -14.16 20.87 -9.25
N ALA A 15 -13.36 19.93 -9.75
CA ALA A 15 -12.74 19.99 -11.07
C ALA A 15 -12.48 18.59 -11.63
N SER A 16 -12.10 18.52 -12.90
CA SER A 16 -11.94 17.28 -13.69
C SER A 16 -13.25 16.58 -14.00
N GLU A 17 -13.18 15.60 -14.91
CA GLU A 17 -14.30 14.73 -15.28
C GLU A 17 -14.85 13.89 -14.12
N ARG A 18 -14.13 13.80 -12.99
CA ARG A 18 -14.68 13.27 -11.73
C ARG A 18 -15.92 14.04 -11.28
N TRP A 19 -15.89 15.36 -11.43
CA TRP A 19 -16.90 16.26 -10.88
C TRP A 19 -17.70 17.01 -11.96
N LEU A 20 -17.05 17.38 -13.07
CA LEU A 20 -17.59 18.29 -14.07
C LEU A 20 -17.28 17.82 -15.50
N PRO A 21 -18.21 17.98 -16.47
CA PRO A 21 -17.91 17.70 -17.89
C PRO A 21 -16.74 18.51 -18.45
N SER A 22 -16.48 19.70 -17.88
CA SER A 22 -15.35 20.56 -18.20
C SER A 22 -15.02 21.49 -17.04
N ASN A 23 -13.77 21.95 -16.98
CA ASN A 23 -13.32 22.91 -15.99
C ASN A 23 -13.73 24.37 -16.32
N GLN A 24 -14.21 24.63 -17.54
CA GLN A 24 -14.68 25.95 -17.98
C GLN A 24 -16.14 26.16 -17.56
N VAL A 25 -16.33 26.63 -16.32
CA VAL A 25 -17.65 26.86 -15.72
C VAL A 25 -18.19 28.23 -16.15
N THR A 26 -19.41 28.27 -16.66
CA THR A 26 -20.08 29.51 -17.10
C THR A 26 -21.23 29.93 -16.18
N HIS A 27 -21.85 28.98 -15.47
CA HIS A 27 -22.92 29.27 -14.52
C HIS A 27 -23.02 28.20 -13.43
N ILE A 28 -23.43 28.60 -12.23
CA ILE A 28 -23.72 27.70 -11.10
C ILE A 28 -25.09 28.08 -10.55
N ALA A 29 -25.96 27.10 -10.37
CA ALA A 29 -27.29 27.28 -9.81
C ALA A 29 -27.63 26.19 -8.80
N GLN A 30 -28.55 26.49 -7.89
CA GLN A 30 -29.13 25.50 -7.00
C GLN A 30 -29.98 24.51 -7.82
N GLY A 31 -29.79 23.21 -7.57
CA GLY A 31 -30.62 22.14 -8.08
C GLY A 31 -31.62 21.63 -7.03
N GLU A 32 -32.43 20.66 -7.43
CA GLU A 32 -33.35 19.95 -6.53
C GLU A 32 -32.59 19.12 -5.49
N ASP A 33 -33.23 18.85 -4.35
CA ASP A 33 -32.71 18.00 -3.27
C ASP A 33 -31.31 18.39 -2.76
N GLY A 34 -30.99 19.69 -2.78
CA GLY A 34 -29.70 20.21 -2.32
C GLY A 34 -28.53 19.92 -3.28
N SER A 35 -28.81 19.48 -4.50
CA SER A 35 -27.80 19.36 -5.55
C SER A 35 -27.35 20.72 -6.07
N VAL A 36 -26.19 20.75 -6.73
CA VAL A 36 -25.65 21.95 -7.38
C VAL A 36 -25.52 21.67 -8.87
N LEU A 37 -26.14 22.53 -9.68
CA LEU A 37 -26.06 22.49 -11.14
C LEU A 37 -24.92 23.37 -11.60
N VAL A 38 -24.00 22.81 -12.39
CA VAL A 38 -22.82 23.52 -12.90
C VAL A 38 -22.83 23.45 -14.42
N LEU A 39 -23.12 24.57 -15.07
CA LEU A 39 -23.06 24.70 -16.53
C LEU A 39 -21.61 24.95 -16.95
N THR A 40 -21.16 24.15 -17.92
CA THR A 40 -19.83 24.23 -18.51
C THR A 40 -19.93 24.34 -20.03
N ASP A 41 -18.82 24.66 -20.70
CA ASP A 41 -18.73 24.64 -22.17
C ASP A 41 -18.95 23.26 -22.81
N LYS A 42 -18.89 22.18 -22.04
CA LYS A 42 -19.13 20.79 -22.51
C LYS A 42 -20.43 20.17 -21.98
N GLY A 43 -21.29 20.96 -21.33
CA GLY A 43 -22.59 20.50 -20.84
C GLY A 43 -22.82 20.78 -19.36
N LEU A 44 -23.90 20.20 -18.84
CA LEU A 44 -24.38 20.39 -17.47
C LEU A 44 -23.87 19.28 -16.54
N GLY A 45 -23.11 19.66 -15.51
CA GLY A 45 -22.80 18.79 -14.37
C GLY A 45 -23.84 18.96 -13.24
N LYS A 46 -24.13 17.88 -12.52
CA LYS A 46 -24.95 17.89 -11.30
C LYS A 46 -24.16 17.27 -10.17
N ILE A 47 -23.77 18.07 -9.18
CA ILE A 47 -23.09 17.61 -7.98
C ILE A 47 -24.14 17.26 -6.93
N MET A 48 -24.08 16.04 -6.39
CA MET A 48 -25.00 15.53 -5.37
C MET A 48 -24.24 15.17 -4.11
N PHE A 49 -24.81 15.52 -2.95
CA PHE A 49 -24.22 15.24 -1.65
C PHE A 49 -24.99 14.10 -0.99
N THR A 50 -24.40 12.91 -0.99
CA THR A 50 -25.02 11.72 -0.38
C THR A 50 -24.40 11.47 0.99
N LYS A 51 -25.22 11.49 2.04
CA LYS A 51 -24.77 11.09 3.37
C LYS A 51 -24.52 9.58 3.37
N MET A 52 -23.32 9.18 3.78
CA MET A 52 -22.96 7.78 3.97
C MET A 52 -22.13 7.59 5.23
N THR A 53 -22.30 6.46 5.89
CA THR A 53 -21.38 5.96 6.91
C THR A 53 -20.14 5.37 6.24
N LEU A 54 -19.03 5.29 6.98
CA LEU A 54 -17.84 4.58 6.50
C LEU A 54 -18.15 3.10 6.18
N GLN A 55 -19.09 2.48 6.89
CA GLN A 55 -19.47 1.09 6.61
C GLN A 55 -20.24 0.92 5.29
N GLU A 56 -21.12 1.86 4.94
CA GLU A 56 -21.78 1.89 3.63
C GLU A 56 -20.75 2.11 2.52
N LYS A 57 -19.75 2.98 2.77
CA LYS A 57 -18.65 3.23 1.84
C LYS A 57 -17.77 2.00 1.65
N ALA A 58 -17.46 1.29 2.74
CA ALA A 58 -16.79 -0.01 2.69
C ALA A 58 -17.59 -1.00 1.84
N THR A 59 -18.91 -1.07 2.02
CA THR A 59 -19.77 -1.98 1.23
C THR A 59 -19.75 -1.64 -0.26
N PHE A 60 -19.75 -0.34 -0.60
CA PHE A 60 -19.60 0.12 -1.98
C PHE A 60 -18.26 -0.32 -2.58
N TYR A 61 -17.15 -0.10 -1.88
CA TYR A 61 -15.82 -0.47 -2.35
C TYR A 61 -15.62 -1.98 -2.40
N GLU A 62 -16.14 -2.75 -1.45
CA GLU A 62 -16.14 -4.21 -1.53
C GLU A 62 -16.82 -4.66 -2.83
N LYS A 63 -17.99 -4.11 -3.16
CA LYS A 63 -18.65 -4.41 -4.44
C LYS A 63 -17.80 -4.01 -5.64
N GLN A 64 -17.15 -2.84 -5.62
CA GLN A 64 -16.22 -2.44 -6.68
C GLN A 64 -15.13 -3.50 -6.88
N VAL A 65 -14.36 -3.79 -5.82
CA VAL A 65 -13.25 -4.73 -5.88
C VAL A 65 -13.71 -6.08 -6.42
N ARG A 66 -14.77 -6.63 -5.82
CA ARG A 66 -15.28 -7.97 -6.16
C ARG A 66 -15.84 -8.08 -7.57
N THR A 67 -16.31 -6.98 -8.17
CA THR A 67 -16.90 -7.02 -9.52
C THR A 67 -15.91 -6.70 -10.63
N ARG A 68 -14.79 -6.02 -10.33
CA ARG A 68 -13.92 -5.45 -11.38
C ARG A 68 -12.42 -5.55 -11.15
N HIS A 69 -11.97 -5.95 -9.96
CA HIS A 69 -10.55 -5.90 -9.59
C HIS A 69 -9.93 -7.24 -9.17
N ILE A 70 -10.65 -8.35 -9.29
CA ILE A 70 -10.10 -9.67 -8.96
C ILE A 70 -9.69 -10.39 -10.25
N ARG A 71 -8.37 -10.54 -10.47
CA ARG A 71 -7.75 -11.25 -11.61
C ARG A 71 -7.09 -12.52 -11.10
N ASP A 72 -7.71 -13.69 -11.34
CA ASP A 72 -7.22 -14.98 -10.83
C ASP A 72 -6.94 -14.97 -9.31
N GLY A 73 -7.76 -14.24 -8.55
CA GLY A 73 -7.61 -14.05 -7.10
C GLY A 73 -6.68 -12.89 -6.69
N PHE A 74 -5.92 -12.31 -7.63
CA PHE A 74 -5.13 -11.08 -7.39
C PHE A 74 -6.00 -9.83 -7.37
N ASN A 75 -5.65 -8.89 -6.48
CA ASN A 75 -6.18 -7.54 -6.49
C ASN A 75 -5.46 -6.71 -7.57
N GLY A 76 -6.17 -6.36 -8.64
CA GLY A 76 -5.62 -5.75 -9.85
C GLY A 76 -6.25 -4.43 -10.25
N THR A 77 -5.55 -3.70 -11.10
CA THR A 77 -6.05 -2.46 -11.72
C THR A 77 -6.85 -2.81 -12.98
N LEU A 78 -8.07 -2.26 -13.09
CA LEU A 78 -8.81 -2.29 -14.34
C LEU A 78 -8.24 -1.20 -15.24
N GLY A 79 -7.68 -1.55 -16.40
CA GLY A 79 -7.16 -0.53 -17.32
C GLY A 79 -7.58 -0.75 -18.76
N ARG A 80 -6.98 -0.01 -19.69
CA ARG A 80 -7.40 0.06 -21.10
C ARG A 80 -8.86 0.51 -21.26
N MET A 81 -9.41 1.18 -20.26
CA MET A 81 -10.71 1.80 -20.34
C MET A 81 -10.70 2.94 -21.36
N LYS A 82 -11.85 3.24 -21.93
CA LYS A 82 -12.05 4.37 -22.84
C LYS A 82 -12.90 5.42 -22.15
N ASN A 83 -12.30 6.58 -21.86
CA ASN A 83 -12.98 7.77 -21.35
C ASN A 83 -13.85 7.47 -20.10
N GLY A 84 -13.30 6.73 -19.13
CA GLY A 84 -13.99 6.35 -17.89
C GLY A 84 -15.03 5.24 -18.05
N ASN A 85 -15.22 4.67 -19.24
CA ASN A 85 -16.18 3.58 -19.42
C ASN A 85 -15.64 2.25 -18.87
N LEU A 86 -16.11 1.90 -17.67
CA LEU A 86 -15.76 0.66 -16.96
C LEU A 86 -15.98 -0.61 -17.80
N ALA A 87 -17.01 -0.65 -18.65
CA ALA A 87 -17.33 -1.83 -19.46
C ALA A 87 -16.32 -2.11 -20.58
N THR A 88 -15.42 -1.17 -20.86
CA THR A 88 -14.38 -1.31 -21.88
C THR A 88 -13.02 -1.72 -21.31
N GLY A 89 -12.89 -1.75 -19.99
CA GLY A 89 -11.65 -2.08 -19.32
C GLY A 89 -11.33 -3.58 -19.36
N THR A 90 -10.06 -3.89 -19.15
CA THR A 90 -9.54 -5.24 -18.94
C THR A 90 -8.61 -5.21 -17.73
N LEU A 91 -8.68 -6.24 -16.89
CA LEU A 91 -7.72 -6.41 -15.81
C LEU A 91 -6.32 -6.65 -16.38
N GLN A 92 -5.31 -6.06 -15.74
CA GLN A 92 -3.92 -6.12 -16.16
C GLN A 92 -3.05 -6.74 -15.08
N ASP A 93 -1.97 -7.40 -15.50
CA ASP A 93 -0.88 -7.74 -14.58
C ASP A 93 -0.18 -6.48 -14.07
N SER A 94 0.44 -6.63 -12.91
CA SER A 94 1.35 -5.66 -12.34
C SER A 94 2.71 -6.32 -12.07
N ASP A 95 3.77 -5.51 -12.02
CA ASP A 95 5.04 -5.93 -11.42
C ASP A 95 4.92 -6.16 -9.90
N ASN A 96 3.81 -5.73 -9.31
CA ASN A 96 3.52 -5.72 -7.89
C ASN A 96 2.21 -6.45 -7.53
N ASP A 97 1.76 -7.43 -8.34
CA ASP A 97 0.47 -8.11 -8.11
C ASP A 97 0.41 -8.77 -6.73
N GLY A 98 1.52 -9.34 -6.25
CA GLY A 98 1.55 -9.96 -4.93
C GLY A 98 1.38 -8.94 -3.81
N LEU A 99 1.98 -7.76 -3.92
CA LEU A 99 1.93 -6.69 -2.93
C LEU A 99 0.53 -6.10 -2.82
N TRP A 100 -0.07 -5.72 -3.95
CA TRP A 100 -1.44 -5.18 -3.96
C TRP A 100 -2.46 -6.20 -3.48
N THR A 101 -2.22 -7.48 -3.76
CA THR A 101 -3.05 -8.58 -3.25
C THR A 101 -2.84 -8.78 -1.77
N CYS A 102 -1.62 -8.72 -1.26
CA CYS A 102 -1.32 -8.79 0.18
C CYS A 102 -1.94 -7.65 0.97
N MET A 103 -1.97 -6.43 0.42
CA MET A 103 -2.63 -5.29 1.06
C MET A 103 -4.15 -5.47 1.10
N TYR A 104 -4.78 -5.88 -0.01
CA TYR A 104 -6.21 -6.21 -0.01
C TYR A 104 -6.54 -7.38 0.94
N LEU A 105 -5.73 -8.44 0.91
CA LEU A 105 -5.83 -9.60 1.80
C LEU A 105 -5.70 -9.17 3.26
N GLY A 106 -4.77 -8.27 3.59
CA GLY A 106 -4.68 -7.64 4.91
C GLY A 106 -6.01 -7.00 5.32
N GLY A 107 -6.64 -6.23 4.43
CA GLY A 107 -7.98 -5.67 4.66
C GLY A 107 -9.04 -6.74 4.93
N GLN A 108 -9.05 -7.84 4.19
CA GLN A 108 -9.99 -8.96 4.42
C GLN A 108 -9.70 -9.73 5.71
N ILE A 109 -8.42 -9.91 6.08
CA ILE A 109 -8.01 -10.53 7.35
C ILE A 109 -8.53 -9.69 8.51
N PHE A 110 -8.30 -8.37 8.49
CA PHE A 110 -8.79 -7.47 9.54
C PHE A 110 -10.32 -7.39 9.56
N ARG A 111 -10.98 -7.40 8.39
CA ARG A 111 -12.44 -7.49 8.30
C ARG A 111 -12.94 -8.74 9.01
N TYR A 112 -12.40 -9.91 8.69
CA TYR A 112 -12.78 -11.15 9.34
C TYR A 112 -12.48 -11.11 10.85
N ALA A 113 -11.31 -10.63 11.25
CA ALA A 113 -10.95 -10.53 12.67
C ALA A 113 -11.91 -9.62 13.45
N ALA A 114 -12.38 -8.52 12.85
CA ALA A 114 -13.30 -7.56 13.47
C ALA A 114 -14.77 -7.99 13.45
N THR A 115 -15.19 -8.83 12.50
CA THR A 115 -16.61 -9.10 12.23
C THR A 115 -17.01 -10.58 12.24
N LYS A 116 -16.04 -11.48 12.05
CA LYS A 116 -16.23 -12.91 11.80
C LYS A 116 -17.14 -13.21 10.60
N ASP A 117 -17.21 -12.28 9.64
CA ASP A 117 -17.98 -12.44 8.41
C ASP A 117 -17.42 -13.58 7.53
N PRO A 118 -18.20 -14.64 7.24
CA PRO A 118 -17.72 -15.76 6.43
C PRO A 118 -17.35 -15.35 4.99
N GLN A 119 -17.93 -14.28 4.45
CA GLN A 119 -17.53 -13.76 3.13
C GLN A 119 -16.11 -13.19 3.16
N ALA A 120 -15.73 -12.53 4.25
CA ALA A 120 -14.36 -12.03 4.42
C ALA A 120 -13.36 -13.20 4.51
N LEU A 121 -13.72 -14.29 5.19
CA LEU A 121 -12.90 -15.50 5.24
C LEU A 121 -12.75 -16.16 3.86
N GLN A 122 -13.84 -16.21 3.09
CA GLN A 122 -13.80 -16.74 1.71
C GLN A 122 -12.90 -15.88 0.81
N ASN A 123 -12.96 -14.56 0.94
CA ASN A 123 -12.08 -13.65 0.20
C ASN A 123 -10.60 -13.85 0.63
N CYS A 124 -10.33 -14.08 1.92
CA CYS A 124 -8.99 -14.42 2.39
C CYS A 124 -8.47 -15.70 1.75
N ARG A 125 -9.33 -16.72 1.64
CA ARG A 125 -8.97 -18.02 1.03
C ARG A 125 -8.62 -17.86 -0.45
N GLU A 126 -9.45 -17.18 -1.22
CA GLU A 126 -9.20 -16.92 -2.64
C GLU A 126 -7.90 -16.14 -2.88
N SER A 127 -7.65 -15.07 -2.12
CA SER A 127 -6.40 -14.34 -2.24
C SER A 127 -5.20 -15.17 -1.80
N LEU A 128 -5.30 -15.98 -0.73
CA LEU A 128 -4.22 -16.88 -0.33
C LEU A 128 -3.92 -17.94 -1.40
N ASP A 129 -4.95 -18.49 -2.06
CA ASP A 129 -4.77 -19.45 -3.15
C ASP A 129 -3.97 -18.82 -4.32
N ALA A 130 -4.25 -17.56 -4.67
CA ALA A 130 -3.47 -16.82 -5.67
C ALA A 130 -2.03 -16.54 -5.22
N MET A 131 -1.84 -16.15 -3.96
CA MET A 131 -0.52 -15.89 -3.39
C MET A 131 0.33 -17.16 -3.27
N GLU A 132 -0.26 -18.29 -2.87
CA GLU A 132 0.43 -19.59 -2.83
C GLU A 132 0.85 -20.03 -4.23
N ARG A 133 -0.01 -19.78 -5.23
CA ARG A 133 0.31 -20.08 -6.64
C ARG A 133 1.54 -19.35 -7.16
N LEU A 134 1.88 -18.16 -6.64
CA LEU A 134 3.13 -17.49 -6.99
C LEU A 134 4.37 -18.34 -6.64
N TYR A 135 4.29 -19.20 -5.63
CA TYR A 135 5.37 -20.08 -5.20
C TYR A 135 5.39 -21.42 -5.90
N ASP A 136 4.25 -21.91 -6.40
CA ASP A 136 4.13 -23.24 -7.03
C ASP A 136 4.23 -23.21 -8.57
N ILE A 137 3.94 -22.07 -9.19
CA ILE A 137 3.92 -21.95 -10.65
C ILE A 137 5.31 -22.01 -11.28
N ASN A 138 6.34 -21.78 -10.47
CA ASN A 138 7.74 -21.86 -10.86
C ASN A 138 8.45 -22.96 -10.06
N LYS A 139 9.56 -23.48 -10.58
CA LYS A 139 10.29 -24.61 -9.98
C LYS A 139 11.35 -24.19 -8.95
N ILE A 140 11.47 -22.92 -8.63
CA ILE A 140 12.56 -22.40 -7.78
C ILE A 140 12.11 -22.49 -6.32
N PRO A 141 12.71 -23.37 -5.50
CA PRO A 141 12.20 -23.61 -4.15
C PRO A 141 12.23 -22.33 -3.31
N GLY A 142 11.04 -21.89 -2.89
CA GLY A 142 10.82 -20.74 -2.02
C GLY A 142 10.97 -19.36 -2.66
N PHE A 143 11.06 -19.28 -3.98
CA PHE A 143 11.00 -18.03 -4.71
C PHE A 143 9.54 -17.77 -5.18
N PRO A 144 8.90 -16.66 -4.76
CA PRO A 144 7.64 -16.24 -5.33
C PRO A 144 7.85 -15.58 -6.69
N SER A 145 7.02 -15.92 -7.67
CA SER A 145 6.88 -15.16 -8.92
C SER A 145 6.28 -13.77 -8.64
N ARG A 146 6.48 -12.79 -9.55
CA ARG A 146 5.80 -11.49 -9.48
C ARG A 146 4.32 -11.58 -9.81
N SER A 147 4.00 -12.42 -10.78
CA SER A 147 2.65 -12.60 -11.32
C SER A 147 2.61 -13.88 -12.14
N TYR A 148 1.42 -14.27 -12.55
CA TYR A 148 1.19 -15.28 -13.58
C TYR A 148 -0.01 -14.91 -14.45
N GLU A 149 -0.05 -15.52 -15.64
CA GLU A 149 -1.10 -15.29 -16.62
C GLU A 149 -1.19 -16.44 -17.61
N ARG A 150 -2.31 -16.52 -18.34
CA ARG A 150 -2.46 -17.45 -19.45
C ARG A 150 -1.40 -17.21 -20.53
N THR A 151 -0.93 -18.31 -21.07
CA THR A 151 0.03 -18.33 -22.17
C THR A 151 -0.43 -17.42 -23.32
N GLY A 152 0.48 -16.57 -23.80
CA GLY A 152 0.24 -15.68 -24.95
C GLY A 152 -0.22 -14.26 -24.60
N TYR A 153 -0.38 -13.94 -23.30
CA TYR A 153 -0.74 -12.59 -22.88
C TYR A 153 0.36 -11.54 -23.10
N LYS A 154 1.59 -11.84 -22.66
CA LYS A 154 2.77 -10.96 -22.73
C LYS A 154 4.07 -11.73 -22.97
N TYR A 155 4.00 -12.77 -23.80
CA TYR A 155 5.11 -13.72 -23.97
C TYR A 155 6.44 -13.08 -24.39
N GLU A 156 6.41 -12.02 -25.21
CA GLU A 156 7.63 -11.35 -25.70
C GLU A 156 8.32 -10.46 -24.65
N ASP A 157 7.68 -10.23 -23.50
CA ASP A 157 8.25 -9.41 -22.44
C ASP A 157 9.34 -10.19 -21.69
N LYS A 158 10.56 -9.65 -21.67
CA LYS A 158 11.77 -10.30 -21.10
C LYS A 158 11.60 -10.96 -19.72
N PRO A 159 10.79 -10.44 -18.77
CA PRO A 159 10.59 -11.09 -17.46
C PRO A 159 9.69 -12.33 -17.47
N TRP A 160 8.92 -12.60 -18.53
CA TRP A 160 7.99 -13.72 -18.57
C TRP A 160 8.68 -15.04 -18.93
N ARG A 161 8.18 -16.12 -18.34
CA ARG A 161 8.74 -17.47 -18.41
C ARG A 161 7.62 -18.48 -18.58
N ARG A 162 7.87 -19.48 -19.43
CA ARG A 162 6.96 -20.61 -19.61
C ARG A 162 7.01 -21.54 -18.40
N THR A 163 5.85 -22.02 -17.98
CA THR A 163 5.75 -23.13 -17.03
C THR A 163 5.79 -24.48 -17.77
N ASP A 164 5.93 -25.59 -17.06
CA ASP A 164 5.76 -26.92 -17.68
C ASP A 164 4.31 -27.15 -18.15
N ASP A 165 3.35 -26.49 -17.50
CA ASP A 165 1.96 -26.46 -17.94
C ASP A 165 1.84 -25.53 -19.15
N PRO A 166 1.45 -26.04 -20.34
CA PRO A 166 1.43 -25.24 -21.56
C PRO A 166 0.42 -24.09 -21.50
N GLU A 167 -0.51 -24.08 -20.54
CA GLU A 167 -1.53 -23.03 -20.40
C GLU A 167 -1.04 -21.78 -19.66
N TRP A 168 0.10 -21.82 -18.96
CA TRP A 168 0.51 -20.76 -18.03
C TRP A 168 1.93 -20.25 -18.27
N ASP A 169 2.06 -18.93 -18.13
CA ASP A 169 3.32 -18.20 -18.02
C ASP A 169 3.42 -17.56 -16.62
N TRP A 170 4.64 -17.40 -16.11
CA TRP A 170 4.92 -16.71 -14.86
C TRP A 170 5.94 -15.60 -15.06
N LYS A 171 5.91 -14.59 -14.19
CA LYS A 171 6.75 -13.39 -14.29
C LYS A 171 7.85 -13.44 -13.24
N SER A 172 9.11 -13.37 -13.68
CA SER A 172 10.29 -13.40 -12.80
C SER A 172 10.60 -12.03 -12.20
N THR A 173 11.78 -11.89 -11.58
CA THR A 173 12.39 -10.64 -11.07
C THR A 173 11.78 -10.05 -9.81
N THR A 174 11.09 -10.83 -9.00
CA THR A 174 10.36 -10.38 -7.78
C THR A 174 11.14 -9.40 -6.92
N SER A 175 10.46 -8.32 -6.54
CA SER A 175 11.06 -7.18 -5.85
C SER A 175 10.94 -7.32 -4.32
N SER A 176 11.63 -6.47 -3.56
CA SER A 176 11.67 -6.55 -2.09
C SER A 176 10.37 -6.08 -1.42
N ASP A 177 9.65 -5.17 -2.06
CA ASP A 177 8.30 -4.70 -1.71
C ASP A 177 7.27 -5.84 -1.74
N GLU A 178 7.30 -6.67 -2.77
CA GLU A 178 6.53 -7.92 -2.86
C GLU A 178 6.77 -8.80 -1.62
N VAL A 179 8.04 -9.10 -1.35
CA VAL A 179 8.46 -10.00 -0.26
C VAL A 179 7.97 -9.49 1.11
N ILE A 180 8.09 -8.19 1.40
CA ILE A 180 7.62 -7.66 2.68
C ILE A 180 6.09 -7.66 2.79
N GLY A 181 5.38 -7.40 1.68
CA GLY A 181 3.92 -7.54 1.62
C GLY A 181 3.45 -8.97 1.90
N HIS A 182 4.14 -9.98 1.35
CA HIS A 182 3.86 -11.40 1.62
C HIS A 182 4.01 -11.73 3.10
N ILE A 183 5.12 -11.30 3.71
CA ILE A 183 5.37 -11.53 5.14
C ILE A 183 4.31 -10.83 6.02
N PHE A 184 3.90 -9.61 5.66
CA PHE A 184 2.82 -8.90 6.33
C PHE A 184 1.51 -9.71 6.32
N ALA A 185 1.02 -10.06 5.13
CA ALA A 185 -0.27 -10.73 4.99
C ALA A 185 -0.27 -12.14 5.59
N PHE A 186 0.78 -12.93 5.35
CA PHE A 186 0.88 -14.28 5.92
C PHE A 186 1.03 -14.24 7.45
N GLY A 187 1.78 -13.27 7.99
CA GLY A 187 1.94 -13.09 9.42
C GLY A 187 0.62 -12.70 10.10
N ALA A 188 -0.08 -11.71 9.54
CA ALA A 188 -1.39 -11.29 10.01
C ALA A 188 -2.41 -12.44 9.93
N MET A 189 -2.41 -13.22 8.84
CA MET A 189 -3.29 -14.38 8.70
C MET A 189 -3.01 -15.46 9.73
N ALA A 190 -1.73 -15.81 9.94
CA ALA A 190 -1.34 -16.82 10.91
C ALA A 190 -1.67 -16.42 12.37
N GLU A 191 -1.67 -15.12 12.66
CA GLU A 191 -2.05 -14.58 13.98
C GLU A 191 -3.56 -14.51 14.17
N LEU A 192 -4.30 -13.96 13.19
CA LEU A 192 -5.66 -13.45 13.39
C LEU A 192 -6.78 -14.37 12.88
N ILE A 193 -6.46 -15.33 12.01
CA ILE A 193 -7.44 -16.25 11.45
C ILE A 193 -7.50 -17.54 12.27
N ASP A 194 -8.72 -17.92 12.66
CA ASP A 194 -9.00 -19.13 13.44
C ASP A 194 -9.06 -20.41 12.59
N ASP A 195 -9.19 -20.27 11.26
CA ASP A 195 -9.15 -21.37 10.30
C ASP A 195 -7.76 -22.02 10.27
N LYS A 196 -7.69 -23.29 10.68
CA LYS A 196 -6.43 -24.01 10.85
C LYS A 196 -5.69 -24.24 9.54
N ASP A 197 -6.41 -24.43 8.44
CA ASP A 197 -5.83 -24.68 7.12
C ASP A 197 -5.11 -23.41 6.64
N LEU A 198 -5.82 -22.28 6.58
CA LEU A 198 -5.26 -20.99 6.15
C LEU A 198 -4.06 -20.57 7.01
N LYS A 199 -4.17 -20.78 8.33
CA LYS A 199 -3.07 -20.52 9.27
C LYS A 199 -1.85 -21.38 8.94
N SER A 200 -2.03 -22.68 8.74
CA SER A 200 -0.92 -23.61 8.47
C SER A 200 -0.21 -23.30 7.15
N ARG A 201 -0.98 -23.01 6.08
CA ARG A 201 -0.46 -22.61 4.77
C ARG A 201 0.32 -21.31 4.85
N SER A 202 -0.20 -20.31 5.57
CA SER A 202 0.50 -19.03 5.79
C SER A 202 1.85 -19.19 6.48
N ILE A 203 1.92 -20.03 7.53
CA ILE A 203 3.17 -20.32 8.24
C ILE A 203 4.17 -21.06 7.33
N ALA A 204 3.69 -22.00 6.51
CA ALA A 204 4.51 -22.71 5.54
C ALA A 204 5.08 -21.77 4.48
N LEU A 205 4.31 -20.81 3.98
CA LEU A 205 4.77 -19.81 3.00
C LEU A 205 5.82 -18.87 3.59
N ILE A 206 5.65 -18.40 4.84
CA ILE A 206 6.68 -17.63 5.56
C ILE A 206 7.99 -18.42 5.65
N ASP A 207 7.92 -19.68 6.10
CA ASP A 207 9.09 -20.54 6.24
C ASP A 207 9.77 -20.81 4.90
N THR A 208 8.98 -21.02 3.85
CA THR A 208 9.42 -21.30 2.48
C THR A 208 10.21 -20.13 1.90
N LEU A 209 9.64 -18.92 1.95
CA LEU A 209 10.29 -17.69 1.51
C LEU A 209 11.58 -17.39 2.30
N MET A 210 11.50 -17.43 3.62
CA MET A 210 12.66 -17.08 4.45
C MET A 210 13.76 -18.13 4.42
N SER A 211 13.42 -19.40 4.17
CA SER A 211 14.41 -20.46 3.93
C SER A 211 15.17 -20.21 2.64
N HIS A 212 14.49 -19.76 1.57
CA HIS A 212 15.13 -19.38 0.31
C HIS A 212 16.14 -18.24 0.53
N ILE A 213 15.72 -17.17 1.21
CA ILE A 213 16.58 -16.00 1.47
C ILE A 213 17.82 -16.39 2.29
N ILE A 214 17.66 -17.17 3.38
CA ILE A 214 18.82 -17.61 4.19
C ILE A 214 19.75 -18.54 3.39
N LYS A 215 19.18 -19.48 2.62
CA LYS A 215 19.97 -20.45 1.83
C LYS A 215 20.83 -19.73 0.78
N ASN A 216 20.31 -18.63 0.24
CA ASN A 216 20.98 -17.82 -0.76
C ASN A 216 21.67 -16.59 -0.15
N ASP A 217 22.19 -16.73 1.07
CA ASP A 217 23.01 -15.72 1.74
C ASP A 217 22.38 -14.31 1.76
N MET A 218 21.12 -14.25 2.18
CA MET A 218 20.32 -13.03 2.30
C MET A 218 19.99 -12.35 0.96
N TYR A 219 20.00 -13.12 -0.14
CA TYR A 219 19.50 -12.69 -1.44
C TYR A 219 18.23 -13.46 -1.83
N LEU A 220 17.33 -12.80 -2.57
CA LEU A 220 16.26 -13.43 -3.31
C LEU A 220 16.81 -13.82 -4.69
N VAL A 221 17.14 -15.09 -4.88
CA VAL A 221 17.78 -15.61 -6.10
C VAL A 221 16.74 -16.16 -7.06
N ASP A 222 16.79 -15.68 -8.30
CA ASP A 222 15.80 -15.96 -9.35
C ASP A 222 16.19 -17.17 -10.22
N TRP A 223 15.40 -17.45 -11.27
CA TRP A 223 15.55 -18.59 -12.18
C TRP A 223 16.93 -18.70 -12.85
N ASP A 224 17.63 -17.58 -13.01
CA ASP A 224 18.96 -17.52 -13.64
C ASP A 224 20.11 -17.74 -12.65
N GLY A 225 19.79 -18.05 -11.40
CA GLY A 225 20.76 -18.27 -10.32
C GLY A 225 21.38 -16.97 -9.79
N LYS A 226 20.85 -15.79 -10.15
CA LYS A 226 21.33 -14.49 -9.67
C LYS A 226 20.33 -13.83 -8.73
N PRO A 227 20.79 -12.96 -7.82
CA PRO A 227 19.89 -12.11 -7.04
C PRO A 227 19.00 -11.26 -7.95
N THR A 228 17.73 -11.13 -7.60
CA THR A 228 16.83 -10.12 -8.18
C THR A 228 17.40 -8.71 -7.95
N LEU A 229 16.91 -7.72 -8.68
CA LEU A 229 17.43 -6.35 -8.59
C LEU A 229 17.32 -5.79 -7.16
N TRP A 230 16.17 -6.00 -6.53
CA TRP A 230 15.79 -5.36 -5.26
C TRP A 230 15.79 -6.30 -4.05
N GLY A 231 15.62 -7.61 -4.24
CA GLY A 231 15.62 -8.59 -3.14
C GLY A 231 17.02 -8.89 -2.61
N LYS A 232 17.66 -7.92 -1.95
CA LYS A 232 19.04 -7.99 -1.46
C LYS A 232 19.14 -7.47 -0.03
N TRP A 233 19.48 -8.35 0.90
CA TRP A 233 19.66 -8.04 2.32
C TRP A 233 20.99 -8.54 2.88
N HIS A 234 21.95 -8.86 2.01
CA HIS A 234 23.29 -9.23 2.43
C HIS A 234 24.05 -8.00 2.98
N PRO A 235 24.87 -8.15 4.05
CA PRO A 235 25.63 -7.05 4.64
C PRO A 235 26.45 -6.22 3.65
N ASP A 236 27.10 -6.86 2.67
CA ASP A 236 27.92 -6.14 1.68
C ASP A 236 27.09 -5.23 0.77
N TYR A 237 25.82 -5.57 0.53
CA TYR A 237 24.91 -4.69 -0.22
C TYR A 237 24.43 -3.56 0.70
N VAL A 238 23.83 -3.92 1.83
CA VAL A 238 23.13 -2.97 2.73
C VAL A 238 24.09 -1.95 3.36
N ASN A 239 25.27 -2.39 3.80
CA ASN A 239 26.22 -1.50 4.47
C ASN A 239 27.15 -0.75 3.52
N ASN A 240 27.13 -1.07 2.22
CA ASN A 240 27.84 -0.29 1.20
C ASN A 240 27.14 1.05 0.91
N PHE A 241 25.87 1.20 1.30
CA PHE A 241 25.19 2.48 1.27
C PHE A 241 25.67 3.43 2.38
N PRO A 242 25.86 4.73 2.08
CA PRO A 242 25.99 5.76 3.10
C PRO A 242 24.84 5.70 4.11
N ILE A 243 25.11 6.12 5.34
CA ILE A 243 24.15 6.00 6.46
C ILE A 243 22.85 6.80 6.25
N ASN A 244 22.88 7.81 5.38
CA ASN A 244 21.76 8.68 5.03
C ASN A 244 20.95 8.21 3.80
N VAL A 245 21.37 7.16 3.11
CA VAL A 245 20.57 6.57 2.03
C VAL A 245 19.50 5.66 2.64
N GLY A 246 18.24 5.88 2.27
CA GLY A 246 17.04 5.22 2.82
C GLY A 246 17.15 3.70 2.85
N ASP A 247 17.58 3.09 1.73
CA ASP A 247 17.79 1.65 1.56
C ASP A 247 18.56 0.98 2.71
N ARG A 248 19.53 1.66 3.31
CA ARG A 248 20.32 1.07 4.39
C ARG A 248 19.47 0.80 5.63
N LYS A 249 18.65 1.79 6.02
CA LYS A 249 17.70 1.67 7.13
C LYS A 249 16.57 0.71 6.73
N LEU A 250 16.04 0.84 5.51
CA LEU A 250 14.89 0.07 5.03
C LEU A 250 15.20 -1.41 5.01
N ASN A 251 16.27 -1.81 4.30
CA ASN A 251 16.63 -3.21 4.15
C ASN A 251 16.97 -3.86 5.50
N SER A 252 17.64 -3.12 6.40
CA SER A 252 17.92 -3.59 7.76
C SER A 252 16.63 -3.80 8.57
N SER A 253 15.66 -2.90 8.41
CA SER A 253 14.37 -2.94 9.11
C SER A 253 13.51 -4.09 8.63
N ASN A 254 13.34 -4.20 7.32
CA ASN A 254 12.50 -5.21 6.70
C ASN A 254 13.01 -6.61 6.96
N ILE A 255 14.30 -6.90 6.71
CA ILE A 255 14.81 -8.26 6.93
C ILE A 255 14.76 -8.67 8.40
N THR A 256 14.93 -7.72 9.34
CA THR A 256 14.75 -7.97 10.77
C THR A 256 13.29 -8.33 11.07
N ALA A 257 12.33 -7.59 10.52
CA ALA A 257 10.90 -7.89 10.64
C ALA A 257 10.54 -9.27 10.06
N MET A 258 11.09 -9.61 8.90
CA MET A 258 10.84 -10.89 8.22
C MET A 258 11.40 -12.08 9.01
N LEU A 259 12.66 -12.03 9.44
CA LEU A 259 13.28 -13.09 10.24
C LEU A 259 12.58 -13.27 11.60
N GLN A 260 12.17 -12.17 12.21
CA GLN A 260 11.45 -12.19 13.46
C GLN A 260 10.06 -12.82 13.31
N THR A 261 9.33 -12.46 12.26
CA THR A 261 8.03 -13.07 11.92
C THR A 261 8.17 -14.57 11.67
N ALA A 262 9.17 -14.98 10.90
CA ALA A 262 9.44 -16.40 10.65
C ALA A 262 9.77 -17.16 11.94
N TYR A 263 10.62 -16.61 12.81
CA TYR A 263 10.90 -17.23 14.10
C TYR A 263 9.65 -17.32 14.98
N HIS A 264 8.83 -16.27 15.02
CA HIS A 264 7.64 -16.22 15.86
C HIS A 264 6.70 -17.40 15.60
N PHE A 265 6.43 -17.72 14.33
CA PHE A 265 5.51 -18.78 13.96
C PHE A 265 6.15 -20.16 13.85
N THR A 266 7.39 -20.26 13.35
CA THR A 266 8.03 -21.56 13.10
C THR A 266 8.84 -22.08 14.28
N LYS A 267 9.26 -21.20 15.19
CA LYS A 267 10.24 -21.45 16.27
C LYS A 267 11.58 -22.05 15.79
N LYS A 268 11.89 -21.96 14.49
CA LYS A 268 13.17 -22.47 13.95
C LYS A 268 14.30 -21.50 14.30
N GLU A 269 15.26 -21.97 15.10
CA GLU A 269 16.36 -21.16 15.63
C GLU A 269 17.22 -20.48 14.55
N LYS A 270 17.31 -21.05 13.33
CA LYS A 270 18.04 -20.44 12.20
C LYS A 270 17.63 -18.98 11.93
N TYR A 271 16.35 -18.65 12.10
CA TYR A 271 15.84 -17.30 11.85
C TYR A 271 16.28 -16.31 12.93
N LYS A 272 16.14 -16.70 14.20
CA LYS A 272 16.58 -15.89 15.34
C LYS A 272 18.09 -15.71 15.34
N ALA A 273 18.84 -16.79 15.12
CA ALA A 273 20.30 -16.76 15.04
C ALA A 273 20.77 -15.77 13.97
N LYS A 274 20.22 -15.85 12.74
CA LYS A 274 20.56 -14.94 11.65
C LYS A 274 20.16 -13.49 11.96
N ALA A 275 18.99 -13.25 12.56
CA ALA A 275 18.58 -11.89 12.94
C ALA A 275 19.56 -11.25 13.95
N PHE A 276 19.95 -12.00 14.98
CA PHE A 276 20.92 -11.51 15.97
C PHE A 276 22.33 -11.37 15.41
N GLU A 277 22.75 -12.22 14.47
CA GLU A 277 23.99 -12.07 13.73
C GLU A 277 24.01 -10.74 12.97
N LEU A 278 22.99 -10.47 12.14
CA LEU A 278 22.88 -9.22 11.37
C LEU A 278 22.85 -7.99 12.28
N MET A 279 22.07 -8.04 13.36
CA MET A 279 21.97 -6.93 14.31
C MET A 279 23.29 -6.65 15.05
N LYS A 280 23.97 -7.68 15.55
CA LYS A 280 25.15 -7.54 16.43
C LYS A 280 26.46 -7.40 15.67
N LYS A 281 26.64 -8.17 14.58
CA LYS A 281 27.89 -8.24 13.83
C LYS A 281 27.92 -7.26 12.66
N HIS A 282 26.76 -7.03 12.02
CA HIS A 282 26.68 -6.23 10.80
C HIS A 282 25.96 -4.88 11.01
N GLY A 283 25.62 -4.52 12.25
CA GLY A 283 25.08 -3.19 12.58
C GLY A 283 23.64 -2.96 12.15
N TYR A 284 22.86 -4.01 11.84
CA TYR A 284 21.49 -3.82 11.32
C TYR A 284 20.56 -3.19 12.36
N TYR A 285 20.81 -3.42 13.65
CA TYR A 285 20.08 -2.76 14.72
C TYR A 285 20.33 -1.24 14.71
N GLU A 286 21.58 -0.81 14.53
CA GLU A 286 21.93 0.61 14.43
C GLU A 286 21.32 1.24 13.17
N ASN A 287 21.38 0.56 12.03
CA ASN A 287 20.77 1.00 10.79
C ASN A 287 19.25 1.22 10.97
N LEU A 288 18.54 0.22 11.51
CA LEU A 288 17.09 0.26 11.77
C LEU A 288 16.72 1.41 12.70
N MET A 289 17.50 1.60 13.78
CA MET A 289 17.23 2.62 14.80
C MET A 289 17.64 4.04 14.39
N ARG A 290 18.23 4.23 13.21
CA ARG A 290 18.65 5.55 12.73
C ARG A 290 17.44 6.48 12.57
N PRO A 291 17.50 7.72 13.07
CA PRO A 291 16.39 8.68 12.92
C PRO A 291 16.10 9.00 11.45
N MET A 292 14.82 9.16 11.09
CA MET A 292 14.40 9.51 9.73
C MET A 292 14.96 10.84 9.24
N LYS A 293 15.19 11.81 10.15
CA LYS A 293 15.84 13.10 9.82
C LYS A 293 17.24 12.97 9.19
N ILE A 294 17.87 11.80 9.30
CA ILE A 294 19.18 11.54 8.70
C ILE A 294 19.03 11.09 7.25
N ILE A 295 17.87 10.59 6.83
CA ILE A 295 17.63 10.15 5.46
C ILE A 295 17.59 11.37 4.54
N GLY A 296 18.34 11.31 3.44
CA GLY A 296 18.56 12.43 2.55
C GLY A 296 19.51 12.09 1.41
N GLN A 297 19.80 13.08 0.57
CA GLN A 297 20.67 12.91 -0.60
C GLN A 297 22.06 12.39 -0.24
N ALA A 298 22.51 11.36 -0.96
CA ALA A 298 23.83 10.78 -0.81
C ALA A 298 24.93 11.84 -1.01
N PRO A 299 26.03 11.79 -0.25
CA PRO A 299 27.19 12.67 -0.46
C PRO A 299 27.67 12.68 -1.91
N GLY A 300 28.20 13.80 -2.40
CA GLY A 300 28.59 13.96 -3.82
C GLY A 300 29.66 12.97 -4.31
N ASN A 301 30.48 12.43 -3.40
CA ASN A 301 31.47 11.38 -3.67
C ASN A 301 30.92 9.95 -3.58
N SER A 302 29.62 9.77 -3.35
CA SER A 302 28.97 8.46 -3.33
C SER A 302 28.84 7.86 -4.73
N SER A 303 28.64 6.55 -4.78
CA SER A 303 28.37 5.82 -6.02
C SER A 303 27.12 6.34 -6.73
N ASP A 304 27.04 6.16 -8.06
CA ASP A 304 25.85 6.52 -8.84
C ASP A 304 24.61 5.76 -8.37
N TRP A 305 24.79 4.51 -7.93
CA TRP A 305 23.71 3.72 -7.34
C TRP A 305 23.14 4.37 -6.07
N SER A 306 24.01 4.84 -5.17
CA SER A 306 23.57 5.56 -3.96
C SER A 306 22.89 6.88 -4.28
N LYS A 307 23.38 7.63 -5.28
CA LYS A 307 22.77 8.89 -5.71
C LYS A 307 21.39 8.69 -6.32
N MET A 308 21.23 7.66 -7.15
CA MET A 308 19.96 7.29 -7.77
C MET A 308 18.90 6.95 -6.71
N LEU A 309 19.28 6.20 -5.66
CA LEU A 309 18.38 5.80 -4.57
C LEU A 309 18.09 6.90 -3.56
N SER A 310 18.65 8.09 -3.73
CA SER A 310 18.51 9.20 -2.79
C SER A 310 18.28 10.52 -3.52
N GLY A 311 17.66 10.51 -4.68
CA GLY A 311 17.32 11.75 -5.41
C GLY A 311 16.31 12.59 -4.62
N ASP A 312 15.28 11.88 -4.15
CA ASP A 312 14.07 12.32 -3.47
C ASP A 312 13.69 11.28 -2.39
N TRP A 313 12.63 11.57 -1.65
CA TRP A 313 12.03 10.64 -0.70
C TRP A 313 11.21 9.59 -1.45
N ASN A 314 11.59 8.32 -1.29
CA ASN A 314 10.91 7.22 -1.97
C ASN A 314 9.69 6.74 -1.17
N HIS A 315 8.49 7.12 -1.59
CA HIS A 315 7.26 6.70 -0.92
C HIS A 315 6.98 5.18 -0.97
N SER A 316 7.62 4.44 -1.88
CA SER A 316 7.58 2.97 -1.84
C SER A 316 8.32 2.41 -0.63
N ASP A 317 9.35 3.11 -0.12
CA ASP A 317 10.04 2.71 1.10
C ASP A 317 9.10 2.81 2.31
N ASP A 318 8.24 3.84 2.37
CA ASP A 318 7.28 4.03 3.46
C ASP A 318 6.30 2.87 3.53
N GLU A 319 5.73 2.49 2.38
CA GLU A 319 4.85 1.33 2.26
C GLU A 319 5.54 0.05 2.75
N MET A 320 6.78 -0.16 2.33
CA MET A 320 7.57 -1.31 2.74
C MET A 320 7.82 -1.33 4.26
N TYR A 321 8.15 -0.18 4.86
CA TYR A 321 8.31 -0.06 6.32
C TYR A 321 7.02 -0.43 7.04
N TYR A 322 5.88 0.14 6.64
CA TYR A 322 4.62 -0.06 7.32
C TYR A 322 4.08 -1.49 7.18
N MET A 323 4.28 -2.13 6.03
CA MET A 323 4.00 -3.56 5.90
C MET A 323 4.91 -4.38 6.84
N GLY A 324 6.17 -4.00 7.00
CA GLY A 324 7.10 -4.63 7.93
C GLY A 324 6.82 -4.38 9.41
N TYR A 325 6.22 -3.24 9.78
CA TYR A 325 6.04 -2.83 11.18
C TYR A 325 5.10 -3.73 11.97
N TRP A 326 4.13 -4.37 11.32
CA TRP A 326 3.30 -5.40 11.95
C TRP A 326 4.17 -6.49 12.58
N GLY A 327 5.03 -7.11 11.76
CA GLY A 327 5.93 -8.18 12.19
C GLY A 327 7.05 -7.68 13.11
N LEU A 328 7.60 -6.49 12.82
CA LEU A 328 8.69 -5.90 13.61
C LEU A 328 8.26 -5.59 15.05
N TYR A 329 7.08 -5.00 15.25
CA TYR A 329 6.63 -4.59 16.57
C TYR A 329 5.93 -5.71 17.34
N ARG A 330 5.00 -6.43 16.72
CA ARG A 330 4.16 -7.43 17.43
C ARG A 330 4.95 -8.65 17.84
N TYR A 331 5.93 -9.05 17.02
CA TYR A 331 6.69 -10.28 17.22
C TYR A 331 8.10 -10.05 17.77
N ALA A 332 8.37 -8.85 18.32
CA ALA A 332 9.67 -8.46 18.88
C ALA A 332 10.32 -9.58 19.70
N PHE A 333 11.60 -9.91 19.44
CA PHE A 333 12.28 -11.01 20.15
C PHE A 333 12.34 -10.81 21.68
N ASN A 334 12.27 -9.57 22.16
CA ASN A 334 12.22 -9.20 23.57
C ASN A 334 11.67 -7.78 23.75
N ASP A 335 11.36 -7.42 25.00
CA ASP A 335 10.75 -6.13 25.35
C ASP A 335 11.66 -4.92 25.07
N THR A 336 12.98 -5.08 25.18
CA THR A 336 13.93 -4.01 24.87
C THR A 336 13.87 -3.64 23.38
N LEU A 337 13.90 -4.64 22.50
CA LEU A 337 13.74 -4.43 21.06
C LEU A 337 12.36 -3.86 20.75
N LYS A 338 11.29 -4.38 21.36
CA LYS A 338 9.93 -3.85 21.18
C LYS A 338 9.82 -2.36 21.53
N ALA A 339 10.39 -1.96 22.66
CA ALA A 339 10.41 -0.57 23.11
C ALA A 339 11.20 0.34 22.16
N ASN A 340 12.29 -0.16 21.58
CA ASN A 340 13.08 0.61 20.62
C ASN A 340 12.42 0.66 19.24
N TYR A 341 11.83 -0.43 18.76
CA TYR A 341 11.06 -0.43 17.52
C TYR A 341 9.86 0.52 17.60
N LYS A 342 9.18 0.63 18.75
CA LYS A 342 8.18 1.69 18.96
C LYS A 342 8.74 3.09 18.67
N LYS A 343 9.94 3.40 19.18
CA LYS A 343 10.57 4.71 18.92
C LYS A 343 10.86 4.91 17.44
N ALA A 344 11.37 3.89 16.74
CA ALA A 344 11.67 3.97 15.32
C ALA A 344 10.40 4.15 14.45
N ILE A 345 9.31 3.45 14.80
CA ILE A 345 8.02 3.58 14.11
C ILE A 345 7.42 4.97 14.34
N VAL A 346 7.42 5.45 15.58
CA VAL A 346 6.89 6.78 15.90
C VAL A 346 7.73 7.90 15.25
N ASP A 347 9.06 7.76 15.23
CA ASP A 347 9.96 8.68 14.54
C ASP A 347 9.66 8.73 13.03
N HIS A 348 9.44 7.58 12.39
CA HIS A 348 9.02 7.53 11.00
C HIS A 348 7.66 8.18 10.77
N TRP A 349 6.67 7.81 11.58
CA TRP A 349 5.33 8.38 11.48
C TRP A 349 5.35 9.91 11.51
N GLN A 350 6.18 10.56 12.35
CA GLN A 350 6.28 12.02 12.37
C GLN A 350 6.66 12.66 11.02
N PHE A 351 7.40 11.96 10.15
CA PHE A 351 7.73 12.44 8.80
C PHE A 351 6.58 12.26 7.82
N GLU A 352 5.75 11.24 8.02
CA GLU A 352 4.57 10.95 7.20
C GLU A 352 3.32 11.74 7.61
N ARG A 353 3.27 12.28 8.83
CA ARG A 353 2.12 13.07 9.34
C ARG A 353 1.61 14.15 8.37
N PRO A 354 2.45 14.93 7.66
CA PRO A 354 1.98 15.94 6.71
C PRO A 354 1.12 15.38 5.58
N GLU A 355 1.35 14.14 5.14
CA GLU A 355 0.57 13.48 4.10
C GLU A 355 -0.84 13.13 4.57
N LYS A 356 -1.08 13.03 5.89
CA LYS A 356 -2.35 12.60 6.49
C LYS A 356 -2.87 11.27 5.93
N ASP A 357 -1.98 10.36 5.57
CA ASP A 357 -2.35 9.06 5.02
C ASP A 357 -3.07 8.21 6.08
N GLY A 358 -4.27 7.72 5.74
CA GLY A 358 -5.10 6.99 6.69
C GLY A 358 -4.50 5.65 7.11
N LEU A 359 -3.71 4.98 6.26
CA LEU A 359 -3.13 3.68 6.58
C LEU A 359 -1.94 3.82 7.52
N TRP A 360 -1.04 4.77 7.26
CA TRP A 360 0.15 5.03 8.08
C TRP A 360 -0.22 5.45 9.51
N ASN A 361 -1.18 6.34 9.64
CA ASN A 361 -1.71 6.76 10.93
C ASN A 361 -2.32 5.59 11.71
N ILE A 362 -3.21 4.81 11.08
CA ILE A 362 -3.89 3.68 11.73
C ILE A 362 -2.91 2.56 12.10
N LEU A 363 -1.95 2.23 11.22
CA LEU A 363 -0.94 1.20 11.53
C LEU A 363 0.00 1.65 12.64
N THR A 364 0.25 2.95 12.83
CA THR A 364 1.04 3.44 13.96
C THR A 364 0.38 3.17 15.31
N ALA A 365 -0.96 3.07 15.36
CA ALA A 365 -1.70 2.76 16.58
C ALA A 365 -1.34 1.38 17.18
N ILE A 366 -0.76 0.45 16.39
CA ILE A 366 -0.29 -0.85 16.92
C ILE A 366 0.76 -0.68 18.03
N THR A 367 1.48 0.45 18.04
CA THR A 367 2.50 0.77 19.06
C THR A 367 1.91 1.18 20.41
N GLY A 368 0.60 1.38 20.48
CA GLY A 368 -0.12 1.82 21.68
C GLY A 368 0.09 3.29 22.05
N ILE A 369 0.53 4.13 21.11
CA ILE A 369 0.42 5.59 21.29
C ILE A 369 -1.06 6.00 21.28
N GLN A 370 -1.41 7.03 22.05
CA GLN A 370 -2.80 7.50 22.16
C GLN A 370 -3.17 8.47 21.04
N ASP A 371 -2.21 9.29 20.63
CA ASP A 371 -2.36 10.26 19.55
C ASP A 371 -1.59 9.78 18.32
N PHE A 372 -2.34 9.42 17.29
CA PHE A 372 -1.85 8.91 16.00
C PHE A 372 -2.59 9.54 14.82
N ASP A 373 -3.16 10.74 14.99
CA ASP A 373 -3.91 11.47 13.95
C ASP A 373 -5.15 10.67 13.44
N LEU A 374 -5.99 10.24 14.38
CA LEU A 374 -7.23 9.52 14.07
C LEU A 374 -8.23 10.40 13.30
N GLU A 375 -8.33 11.69 13.63
CA GLU A 375 -9.24 12.61 12.95
C GLU A 375 -8.86 12.76 11.46
N GLU A 376 -7.58 12.85 11.17
CA GLU A 376 -7.00 12.90 9.83
C GLU A 376 -7.22 11.59 9.07
N SER A 377 -7.13 10.46 9.77
CA SER A 377 -7.42 9.14 9.20
C SER A 377 -8.89 9.01 8.81
N VAL A 378 -9.80 9.48 9.67
CA VAL A 378 -11.24 9.51 9.39
C VAL A 378 -11.55 10.48 8.26
N TRP A 379 -10.94 11.66 8.26
CA TRP A 379 -11.03 12.64 7.18
C TRP A 379 -10.57 12.05 5.84
N TYR A 380 -9.44 11.36 5.80
CA TYR A 380 -8.97 10.62 4.62
C TYR A 380 -10.04 9.65 4.10
N LEU A 381 -10.58 8.81 4.99
CA LEU A 381 -11.59 7.82 4.61
C LEU A 381 -12.91 8.48 4.14
N GLN A 382 -13.29 9.62 4.72
CA GLN A 382 -14.48 10.38 4.35
C GLN A 382 -14.34 11.05 2.98
N GLU A 383 -13.23 11.75 2.75
CA GLU A 383 -12.99 12.52 1.53
C GLU A 383 -12.52 11.67 0.36
N TYR A 384 -12.01 10.44 0.55
CA TYR A 384 -11.59 9.61 -0.59
C TYR A 384 -12.74 9.41 -1.61
N PRO A 385 -12.59 9.72 -2.90
CA PRO A 385 -13.74 9.73 -3.81
C PRO A 385 -14.27 8.32 -4.07
N LEU A 386 -15.59 8.17 -4.22
CA LEU A 386 -16.19 6.89 -4.65
C LEU A 386 -15.75 6.49 -6.06
N ASP A 387 -15.49 7.49 -6.90
CA ASP A 387 -14.92 7.32 -8.22
C ASP A 387 -13.39 7.15 -8.13
N MET A 388 -12.94 5.92 -8.41
CA MET A 388 -11.52 5.53 -8.38
C MET A 388 -10.86 5.59 -9.77
N ILE A 389 -11.47 6.27 -10.74
CA ILE A 389 -10.95 6.43 -12.09
C ILE A 389 -9.81 7.47 -12.12
N ASP A 390 -8.81 7.21 -12.95
CA ASP A 390 -7.65 8.07 -13.19
C ASP A 390 -7.97 9.30 -14.07
N TRP A 391 -8.75 10.24 -13.54
CA TRP A 391 -9.01 11.50 -14.25
C TRP A 391 -7.80 12.45 -14.28
N THR A 392 -7.76 13.34 -15.28
CA THR A 392 -6.80 14.46 -15.26
C THR A 392 -7.14 15.40 -14.10
N VAL A 393 -6.19 15.61 -13.20
CA VAL A 393 -6.32 16.53 -12.06
C VAL A 393 -5.25 17.61 -12.17
N LYS A 394 -5.62 18.87 -11.94
CA LYS A 394 -4.72 20.02 -11.93
C LYS A 394 -5.06 20.90 -10.73
N ASN A 395 -4.08 21.15 -9.88
CA ASN A 395 -4.18 22.01 -8.71
C ASN A 395 -3.06 23.05 -8.62
N SER A 396 -1.97 22.91 -9.38
CA SER A 396 -0.82 23.83 -9.34
C SER A 396 -1.15 25.29 -9.68
N HIS A 397 -2.26 25.53 -10.39
CA HIS A 397 -2.74 26.86 -10.76
C HIS A 397 -3.59 27.54 -9.68
N ARG A 398 -3.92 26.83 -8.60
CA ARG A 398 -4.77 27.33 -7.52
C ARG A 398 -4.08 28.45 -6.74
N LYS A 399 -4.87 29.46 -6.37
CA LYS A 399 -4.39 30.63 -5.60
C LYS A 399 -4.75 30.56 -4.12
N ASP A 400 -5.59 29.61 -3.74
CA ASP A 400 -6.02 29.36 -2.37
C ASP A 400 -5.06 28.43 -1.59
N ILE A 401 -4.02 27.91 -2.24
CA ILE A 401 -3.03 27.01 -1.65
C ILE A 401 -1.70 27.72 -1.43
N GLU A 402 -1.00 27.37 -0.35
CA GLU A 402 0.34 27.89 -0.02
C GLU A 402 1.40 26.88 -0.49
N LEU A 403 2.13 27.23 -1.55
CA LEU A 403 3.22 26.42 -2.09
C LEU A 403 4.47 26.54 -1.22
N LEU A 404 5.17 25.41 -1.04
CA LEU A 404 6.46 25.35 -0.36
C LEU A 404 7.62 25.35 -1.37
N PRO A 405 8.82 25.80 -0.97
CA PRO A 405 10.01 25.61 -1.77
C PRO A 405 10.34 24.11 -1.92
N PRO A 406 11.08 23.71 -2.97
CA PRO A 406 11.55 22.35 -3.15
C PRO A 406 12.25 21.82 -1.90
N ASN A 407 11.94 20.58 -1.53
CA ASN A 407 12.46 19.90 -0.36
C ASN A 407 12.58 18.39 -0.63
N PHE A 408 13.34 17.68 0.21
CA PHE A 408 13.68 16.28 -0.03
C PHE A 408 12.45 15.34 0.04
N ILE A 409 11.47 15.64 0.89
CA ILE A 409 10.24 14.83 1.05
C ILE A 409 9.16 15.18 0.02
N GLU A 410 9.47 16.02 -0.97
CA GLU A 410 8.55 16.43 -2.04
C GLU A 410 7.22 17.04 -1.55
N GLN A 411 7.20 17.60 -0.34
CA GLN A 411 6.02 18.29 0.18
C GLN A 411 5.83 19.63 -0.56
N THR A 412 4.94 19.67 -1.55
CA THR A 412 4.77 20.88 -2.40
C THR A 412 3.87 21.95 -1.80
N THR A 413 3.01 21.60 -0.84
CA THR A 413 2.09 22.54 -0.17
C THR A 413 2.19 22.43 1.34
N LYS A 414 1.86 23.51 2.04
CA LYS A 414 1.87 23.55 3.50
C LYS A 414 0.88 22.58 4.14
N GLU A 415 -0.28 22.41 3.52
CA GLU A 415 -1.29 21.43 3.90
C GLU A 415 -1.58 20.53 2.69
N VAL A 416 -1.73 19.22 2.92
CA VAL A 416 -2.16 18.27 1.89
C VAL A 416 -3.61 18.56 1.48
N LEU A 417 -3.91 18.43 0.19
CA LEU A 417 -5.26 18.62 -0.33
C LEU A 417 -6.18 17.44 0.05
N PRO A 418 -7.50 17.66 0.10
CA PRO A 418 -8.49 16.59 0.21
C PRO A 418 -8.28 15.49 -0.85
N PRO A 419 -8.37 14.20 -0.47
CA PRO A 419 -8.26 13.08 -1.41
C PRO A 419 -9.12 13.19 -2.68
N ASP A 420 -10.33 13.74 -2.59
CA ASP A 420 -11.24 13.93 -3.74
C ASP A 420 -10.88 15.10 -4.66
N GLU A 421 -9.95 15.97 -4.24
CA GLU A 421 -9.34 17.02 -5.06
C GLU A 421 -8.03 16.56 -5.72
N LEU A 422 -7.51 15.38 -5.35
CA LEU A 422 -6.27 14.81 -5.84
C LEU A 422 -6.51 13.70 -6.87
N GLY A 423 -5.48 13.32 -7.61
CA GLY A 423 -5.56 12.10 -8.42
C GLY A 423 -5.60 10.86 -7.52
N ILE A 424 -6.17 9.76 -8.01
CA ILE A 424 -6.18 8.49 -7.28
C ILE A 424 -4.77 7.93 -7.23
N ILE A 425 -4.31 7.58 -6.03
CA ILE A 425 -2.97 7.05 -5.78
C ILE A 425 -3.03 5.92 -4.75
N ARG A 426 -2.09 4.99 -4.87
CA ARG A 426 -1.76 4.03 -3.82
C ARG A 426 -0.87 4.70 -2.77
N HIS A 427 -0.71 4.02 -1.64
CA HIS A 427 0.07 4.51 -0.49
C HIS A 427 1.57 4.63 -0.77
N ASN A 428 2.09 3.97 -1.80
CA ASN A 428 3.48 4.09 -2.24
C ASN A 428 3.81 5.37 -3.05
N ASN A 429 3.02 6.42 -2.91
CA ASN A 429 3.12 7.63 -3.71
C ASN A 429 2.72 8.87 -2.90
N SER A 430 3.27 10.04 -3.24
CA SER A 430 3.00 11.25 -2.47
C SER A 430 1.60 11.82 -2.74
N ARG A 431 0.91 12.18 -1.66
CA ARG A 431 -0.32 12.98 -1.70
C ARG A 431 -0.09 14.45 -2.01
N PHE A 432 1.17 14.91 -2.02
CA PHE A 432 1.50 16.29 -2.40
C PHE A 432 1.58 16.49 -3.92
N ILE A 433 1.43 15.45 -4.74
CA ILE A 433 1.37 15.62 -6.19
C ILE A 433 0.09 16.35 -6.62
N LEU A 434 0.23 17.64 -6.92
CA LEU A 434 -0.87 18.55 -7.27
C LEU A 434 -1.51 18.23 -8.63
N ASP A 435 -0.70 17.78 -9.59
CA ASP A 435 -1.08 17.67 -10.99
C ASP A 435 -0.84 16.26 -11.53
N ARG A 436 -1.88 15.63 -12.10
CA ARG A 436 -1.82 14.31 -12.74
C ARG A 436 -2.52 14.32 -14.09
N ASN A 437 -1.90 13.69 -15.09
CA ASN A 437 -2.40 13.63 -16.46
C ASN A 437 -3.14 12.32 -16.75
N GLY A 438 -4.11 11.98 -15.91
CA GLY A 438 -4.98 10.82 -16.13
C GLY A 438 -5.90 10.99 -17.35
N ARG A 439 -6.51 9.93 -17.86
CA ARG A 439 -7.37 9.98 -19.07
C ARG A 439 -8.65 9.16 -18.94
N GLY A 440 -9.03 8.76 -17.72
CA GLY A 440 -10.09 7.79 -17.51
C GLY A 440 -9.79 6.45 -18.20
N SER A 441 -8.51 6.09 -18.26
CA SER A 441 -8.01 4.87 -18.88
C SER A 441 -7.85 3.72 -17.90
N SER A 442 -7.95 3.98 -16.59
CA SER A 442 -7.91 2.98 -15.54
C SER A 442 -8.79 3.34 -14.33
N GLU A 443 -9.25 2.31 -13.63
CA GLU A 443 -9.85 2.38 -12.29
C GLU A 443 -8.90 1.64 -11.33
N MET A 444 -8.49 2.30 -10.25
CA MET A 444 -7.71 1.65 -9.20
C MET A 444 -8.63 0.88 -8.25
N SER A 445 -8.12 -0.21 -7.70
CA SER A 445 -8.83 -0.96 -6.68
C SER A 445 -8.88 -0.19 -5.37
N ALA A 446 -10.05 -0.14 -4.73
CA ALA A 446 -10.17 0.37 -3.36
C ALA A 446 -9.72 -0.65 -2.30
N GLY A 447 -9.34 -1.87 -2.69
CA GLY A 447 -8.95 -2.95 -1.78
C GLY A 447 -7.72 -2.61 -0.95
N ASP A 448 -6.66 -2.26 -1.65
CA ASP A 448 -5.37 -1.86 -1.10
C ASP A 448 -5.37 -0.42 -0.56
N ILE A 449 -6.18 0.46 -1.14
CA ILE A 449 -6.18 1.91 -0.85
C ILE A 449 -7.11 2.29 0.31
N TRP A 450 -8.35 1.80 0.32
CA TRP A 450 -9.39 2.29 1.24
C TRP A 450 -9.86 1.21 2.22
N LEU A 451 -10.05 -0.02 1.75
CA LEU A 451 -10.56 -1.11 2.58
C LEU A 451 -9.54 -1.54 3.64
N LEU A 452 -8.25 -1.59 3.29
CA LEU A 452 -7.18 -1.91 4.25
C LEU A 452 -7.16 -0.94 5.46
N PRO A 453 -7.04 0.39 5.30
CA PRO A 453 -7.04 1.30 6.45
C PRO A 453 -8.34 1.22 7.26
N TYR A 454 -9.49 1.18 6.59
CA TYR A 454 -10.79 1.09 7.28
C TYR A 454 -10.90 -0.17 8.15
N TRP A 455 -10.62 -1.35 7.60
CA TRP A 455 -10.76 -2.60 8.34
C TRP A 455 -9.69 -2.77 9.41
N THR A 456 -8.47 -2.26 9.18
CA THR A 456 -7.45 -2.19 10.24
C THR A 456 -7.93 -1.34 11.40
N GLY A 457 -8.51 -0.16 11.14
CA GLY A 457 -9.06 0.71 12.18
C GLY A 457 -10.24 0.08 12.93
N ARG A 458 -11.11 -0.65 12.24
CA ARG A 458 -12.20 -1.45 12.83
C ARG A 458 -11.67 -2.56 13.74
N TYR A 459 -10.63 -3.27 13.31
CA TYR A 459 -10.00 -4.34 14.08
C TYR A 459 -9.30 -3.82 15.34
N LEU A 460 -8.58 -2.70 15.23
CA LEU A 460 -7.92 -2.05 16.36
C LEU A 460 -8.89 -1.36 17.33
N GLY A 461 -10.19 -1.28 16.98
CA GLY A 461 -11.22 -0.64 17.78
C GLY A 461 -11.17 0.89 17.79
N VAL A 462 -10.36 1.50 16.90
CA VAL A 462 -10.21 2.96 16.78
C VAL A 462 -11.24 3.57 15.82
N ILE A 463 -11.81 2.75 14.93
CA ILE A 463 -12.99 3.09 14.15
C ILE A 463 -14.14 2.20 14.62
N SER A 464 -15.28 2.80 14.98
CA SER A 464 -16.46 2.05 15.40
C SER A 464 -17.21 1.45 14.21
N GLY A 465 -17.95 0.37 14.47
CA GLY A 465 -18.96 -0.11 13.51
C GLY A 465 -20.16 0.83 13.43
N ALA A 466 -21.00 0.64 12.42
CA ALA A 466 -22.27 1.34 12.36
C ALA A 466 -23.06 1.07 13.65
N THR A 467 -23.35 2.12 14.41
CA THR A 467 -24.28 2.00 15.53
C THR A 467 -25.66 1.75 14.95
N THR A 468 -26.31 0.66 15.35
CA THR A 468 -27.73 0.42 15.08
C THR A 468 -28.58 1.38 15.91
N ASN A 469 -28.38 2.69 15.75
CA ASN A 469 -29.38 3.66 16.12
C ASN A 469 -30.33 3.77 14.93
N THR A 470 -31.21 2.75 14.80
CA THR A 470 -32.52 2.96 14.21
C THR A 470 -33.19 4.09 14.99
N VAL A 471 -33.03 5.32 14.50
CA VAL A 471 -33.99 6.36 14.81
C VAL A 471 -35.26 5.97 14.09
N LYS A 472 -36.12 5.21 14.77
CA LYS A 472 -37.55 5.25 14.48
C LYS A 472 -38.01 6.65 14.84
N LYS A 473 -38.02 7.54 13.86
CA LYS A 473 -39.13 8.45 13.54
C LYS A 473 -38.77 9.32 12.34
#